data_AF-A0A4Q7F3B0-F1
#
_entry.id   AF-A0A4Q7F3B0-F1
#
_cell.length_a   1.000
_cell.length_b   1.000
_cell.length_c   1.000
_cell.angle_alpha   90.00
_cell.angle_beta   90.00
_cell.angle_gamma   90.00
#
_symmetry.space_group_name_H-M   'P 1'
#
loop_
_entity.id
_entity.type
_entity.pdbx_description
1 polymer ?
#
loop_
_entity_poly.entity_id
_entity_poly.type
_entity_poly.pdbx_seq_one_letter_code
_entity_poly.pdbx_strand_id
1 'polypeptide(L)'
;MLASTDSELDHGPRTEKSATMRMCAVSREVRPIDELIRFVISPQGDIVPDLKRKLPGRGMWITASRQVVAEAVRRHQFSKAFKRELRTPQTLPADIETLLVRSVTEALGIAAKAGQVVAGFGKVESALREGTVEVLIHASDGAADGIRKLDMLARQNAGNRGAKPPIPVVTALKSIELDLALTRSNVIHAALLAGPASRSFLSRSQMLVQYRMADDDKTAEKHGQDF
;
A
#
# COMPACT_ATOMS: atom_id res chain seq x y z
N MET A 1 16.98 37.04 -19.04
CA MET A 1 17.48 35.72 -19.48
C MET A 1 17.90 34.97 -18.23
N LEU A 2 17.06 34.06 -17.75
CA LEU A 2 17.33 33.28 -16.54
C LEU A 2 18.03 31.98 -16.96
N ALA A 3 19.23 31.80 -16.40
CA ALA A 3 20.06 30.63 -16.63
C ALA A 3 19.39 29.39 -16.03
N SER A 4 19.25 28.35 -16.87
CA SER A 4 19.06 26.99 -16.40
C SER A 4 20.31 26.54 -15.65
N THR A 5 20.13 26.00 -14.46
CA THR A 5 21.18 25.21 -13.79
C THR A 5 20.64 23.82 -13.56
N ASP A 6 21.36 22.86 -14.15
CA ASP A 6 21.12 21.44 -14.20
C ASP A 6 20.80 20.80 -12.85
N SER A 7 19.90 19.82 -12.88
CA SER A 7 19.63 18.93 -11.75
C SER A 7 20.33 17.57 -11.89
N GLU A 8 21.59 17.57 -12.32
CA GLU A 8 22.43 16.37 -12.18
C GLU A 8 23.21 16.45 -10.86
N LEU A 9 22.61 15.88 -9.81
CA LEU A 9 23.36 15.50 -8.63
C LEU A 9 23.75 14.02 -8.76
N ASP A 10 25.05 13.81 -8.89
CA ASP A 10 25.72 12.50 -8.82
C ASP A 10 25.54 11.90 -7.42
N HIS A 11 24.63 10.94 -7.30
CA HIS A 11 24.46 10.15 -6.09
C HIS A 11 25.45 8.99 -6.12
N GLY A 12 26.65 9.24 -5.58
CA GLY A 12 27.69 8.24 -5.37
C GLY A 12 27.21 6.96 -4.68
N PRO A 13 28.02 5.88 -4.71
CA PRO A 13 27.53 4.51 -4.86
C PRO A 13 26.90 3.85 -3.62
N ARG A 14 26.58 4.58 -2.54
CA ARG A 14 26.14 3.98 -1.25
C ARG A 14 25.09 4.73 -0.43
N THR A 15 24.41 5.74 -0.95
CA THR A 15 23.38 6.48 -0.18
C THR A 15 22.11 6.67 -1.00
N GLU A 16 20.99 6.22 -0.42
CA GLU A 16 19.61 6.32 -0.94
C GLU A 16 19.43 5.94 -2.42
N LYS A 17 19.14 4.65 -2.67
CA LYS A 17 18.80 4.18 -4.02
C LYS A 17 17.68 5.05 -4.58
N SER A 18 18.00 5.89 -5.58
CA SER A 18 17.03 6.49 -6.48
C SER A 18 15.97 5.44 -6.80
N ALA A 19 14.72 5.73 -6.46
CA ALA A 19 13.65 4.76 -6.55
C ALA A 19 13.63 4.22 -7.99
N THR A 20 13.85 2.92 -8.14
CA THR A 20 13.97 2.34 -9.48
C THR A 20 12.71 2.65 -10.27
N MET A 21 12.86 3.38 -11.38
CA MET A 21 11.73 3.80 -12.20
C MET A 21 11.40 2.75 -13.26
N ARG A 22 10.12 2.53 -13.53
CA ARG A 22 9.63 1.65 -14.60
C ARG A 22 8.41 2.26 -15.27
N MET A 23 8.23 1.94 -16.55
CA MET A 23 7.05 2.36 -17.30
C MET A 23 5.90 1.37 -17.07
N CYS A 24 4.71 1.88 -16.75
CA CYS A 24 3.48 1.12 -16.75
C CYS A 24 3.12 0.68 -18.18
N ALA A 25 2.88 -0.60 -18.39
CA ALA A 25 2.57 -1.15 -19.72
C ALA A 25 1.20 -0.71 -20.26
N VAL A 26 0.30 -0.22 -19.40
CA VAL A 26 -1.03 0.25 -19.78
C VAL A 26 -1.06 1.76 -19.97
N SER A 27 -0.70 2.54 -18.94
CA SER A 27 -0.76 4.02 -19.01
C SER A 27 0.44 4.65 -19.73
N ARG A 28 1.54 3.91 -19.92
CA ARG A 28 2.81 4.41 -20.46
C ARG A 28 3.52 5.45 -19.59
N GLU A 29 3.01 5.73 -18.40
CA GLU A 29 3.65 6.60 -17.42
C GLU A 29 4.85 5.90 -16.76
N VAL A 30 5.93 6.65 -16.53
CA VAL A 30 7.09 6.19 -15.77
C VAL A 30 6.85 6.51 -14.30
N ARG A 31 6.87 5.47 -13.44
CA ARG A 31 6.60 5.59 -12.00
C ARG A 31 7.66 4.85 -11.18
N PRO A 32 7.84 5.20 -9.89
CA PRO A 32 8.62 4.40 -8.96
C PRO A 32 8.08 2.97 -8.91
N ILE A 33 8.93 1.96 -8.78
CA ILE A 33 8.47 0.57 -8.68
C ILE A 33 7.54 0.33 -7.49
N ASP A 34 7.59 1.17 -6.46
CA ASP A 34 6.69 1.13 -5.30
C ASP A 34 5.25 1.53 -5.61
N GLU A 35 5.01 2.13 -6.77
CA GLU A 35 3.67 2.42 -7.31
C GLU A 35 3.23 1.41 -8.37
N LEU A 36 4.02 0.36 -8.60
CA LEU A 36 3.81 -0.60 -9.68
C LEU A 36 3.78 -2.04 -9.15
N ILE A 37 2.94 -2.87 -9.76
CA ILE A 37 2.91 -4.32 -9.59
C ILE A 37 3.68 -4.94 -10.76
N ARG A 38 4.65 -5.79 -10.43
CA ARG A 38 5.35 -6.63 -11.41
C ARG A 38 4.53 -7.88 -11.67
N PHE A 39 4.39 -8.25 -12.94
CA PHE A 39 3.78 -9.48 -13.39
C PHE A 39 4.80 -10.32 -14.16
N VAL A 40 4.81 -11.62 -13.89
CA VAL A 40 5.67 -12.60 -14.57
C VAL A 40 4.82 -13.75 -15.10
N ILE A 41 5.40 -14.59 -15.96
CA ILE A 41 4.75 -15.81 -16.45
C ILE A 41 5.26 -17.00 -15.63
N SER A 42 4.36 -17.85 -15.15
CA SER A 42 4.72 -19.14 -14.54
C SER A 42 5.22 -20.13 -15.61
N PRO A 43 5.94 -21.21 -15.23
CA PRO A 43 6.27 -22.30 -16.15
C PRO A 43 5.04 -22.90 -16.85
N GLN A 44 3.87 -22.87 -16.19
CA GLN A 44 2.59 -23.35 -16.68
C GLN A 44 1.93 -22.39 -17.70
N GLY A 45 2.47 -21.17 -17.87
CA GLY A 45 1.94 -20.18 -18.80
C GLY A 45 0.89 -19.24 -18.21
N ASP A 46 0.79 -19.16 -16.89
CA ASP A 46 -0.14 -18.27 -16.19
C ASP A 46 0.51 -16.94 -15.83
N ILE A 47 -0.29 -15.88 -15.77
CA ILE A 47 0.16 -14.58 -15.26
C ILE A 47 0.16 -14.59 -13.74
N VAL A 48 1.30 -14.24 -13.14
CA VAL A 48 1.50 -14.20 -11.70
C VAL A 48 1.88 -12.78 -11.25
N PRO A 49 1.14 -12.17 -10.29
CA PRO A 49 1.55 -10.93 -9.67
C PRO A 49 2.72 -11.18 -8.69
N ASP A 50 3.90 -10.69 -9.05
CA ASP A 50 5.12 -10.75 -8.22
C ASP A 50 5.19 -9.55 -7.27
N LEU A 51 4.30 -9.54 -6.27
CA LEU A 51 4.21 -8.47 -5.28
C LEU A 51 5.51 -8.26 -4.48
N LYS A 52 6.32 -9.32 -4.33
CA LYS A 52 7.60 -9.27 -3.62
C LYS A 52 8.79 -8.93 -4.53
N ARG A 53 8.59 -8.90 -5.86
CA ARG A 53 9.60 -8.62 -6.89
C ARG A 53 10.79 -9.59 -6.84
N LYS A 54 10.54 -10.87 -6.55
CA LYS A 54 11.59 -11.90 -6.37
C LYS A 54 11.52 -13.03 -7.38
N LEU A 55 10.49 -13.11 -8.19
CA LEU A 55 10.33 -14.20 -9.15
C LEU A 55 11.29 -14.02 -10.34
N PRO A 56 11.91 -15.10 -10.86
CA PRO A 56 12.79 -15.03 -12.02
C PRO A 56 12.01 -14.69 -13.29
N GLY A 57 12.74 -14.30 -14.35
CA GLY A 57 12.18 -14.12 -15.69
C GLY A 57 11.81 -12.67 -16.07
N ARG A 58 11.35 -12.51 -17.32
CA ARG A 58 10.91 -11.20 -17.84
C ARG A 58 9.65 -10.77 -17.10
N GLY A 59 9.67 -9.58 -16.52
CA GLY A 59 8.50 -8.99 -15.87
C GLY A 59 7.90 -7.85 -16.68
N MET A 60 6.58 -7.68 -16.56
CA MET A 60 5.85 -6.50 -17.02
C MET A 60 5.39 -5.70 -15.80
N TRP A 61 5.41 -4.37 -15.89
CA TRP A 61 5.00 -3.49 -14.79
C TRP A 61 3.66 -2.83 -15.12
N ILE A 62 2.75 -2.81 -14.17
CA ILE A 62 1.45 -2.13 -14.28
C ILE A 62 1.26 -1.30 -13.00
N THR A 63 0.72 -0.08 -13.12
CA THR A 63 0.35 0.75 -11.97
C THR A 63 -0.47 -0.05 -10.96
N ALA A 64 -0.13 0.07 -9.68
CA ALA A 64 -0.87 -0.53 -8.57
C ALA A 64 -2.24 0.15 -8.42
N SER A 65 -3.15 -0.13 -9.34
CA SER A 65 -4.53 0.33 -9.39
C SER A 65 -5.39 -0.82 -9.88
N ARG A 66 -6.52 -1.05 -9.22
CA ARG A 66 -7.48 -2.06 -9.64
C ARG A 66 -8.00 -1.79 -11.05
N GLN A 67 -8.35 -0.54 -11.37
CA GLN A 67 -8.79 -0.16 -12.72
C GLN A 67 -7.72 -0.41 -13.78
N VAL A 68 -6.46 -0.05 -13.53
CA VAL A 68 -5.40 -0.22 -14.52
C VAL A 68 -5.10 -1.71 -14.76
N VAL A 69 -5.16 -2.55 -13.72
CA VAL A 69 -5.05 -4.01 -13.89
C VAL A 69 -6.25 -4.56 -14.66
N ALA A 70 -7.48 -4.15 -14.34
CA ALA A 70 -8.67 -4.58 -15.06
C ALA A 70 -8.59 -4.22 -16.56
N GLU A 71 -8.08 -3.03 -16.86
CA GLU A 71 -7.82 -2.58 -18.24
C GLU A 71 -6.75 -3.43 -18.94
N ALA A 72 -5.69 -3.82 -18.21
CA ALA A 72 -4.68 -4.74 -18.74
C ALA A 72 -5.27 -6.10 -19.13
N VAL A 73 -6.17 -6.63 -18.31
CA VAL A 73 -6.89 -7.88 -18.59
C VAL A 73 -7.79 -7.71 -19.81
N ARG A 74 -8.63 -6.67 -19.82
CA ARG A 74 -9.60 -6.39 -20.90
C ARG A 74 -8.95 -6.18 -22.26
N ARG A 75 -7.79 -5.50 -22.31
CA ARG A 75 -7.04 -5.25 -23.57
C ARG A 75 -6.12 -6.39 -23.98
N HIS A 76 -6.11 -7.50 -23.25
CA HIS A 76 -5.17 -8.60 -23.42
C HIS A 76 -3.70 -8.12 -23.41
N GLN A 77 -3.38 -7.16 -22.54
CA GLN A 77 -2.07 -6.50 -22.50
C GLN A 77 -0.95 -7.49 -22.16
N PHE A 78 -1.23 -8.47 -21.31
CA PHE A 78 -0.30 -9.54 -20.94
C PHE A 78 0.14 -10.34 -22.17
N SER A 79 -0.82 -10.86 -22.95
CA SER A 79 -0.52 -11.66 -24.14
C SER A 79 0.29 -10.88 -25.18
N LYS A 80 -0.04 -9.60 -25.38
CA LYS A 80 0.70 -8.68 -26.27
C LYS A 80 2.14 -8.45 -25.80
N ALA A 81 2.33 -8.14 -24.52
CA ALA A 81 3.64 -7.83 -23.96
C ALA A 81 4.58 -9.03 -23.95
N PHE A 82 4.05 -10.21 -23.67
CA PHE A 82 4.83 -11.46 -23.64
C PHE A 82 4.89 -12.19 -24.98
N LYS A 83 4.18 -11.69 -26.01
CA LYS A 83 4.09 -12.29 -27.36
C LYS A 83 3.71 -13.77 -27.32
N ARG A 84 2.79 -14.13 -26.44
CA ARG A 84 2.31 -15.48 -26.20
C ARG A 84 0.85 -15.42 -25.79
N GLU A 85 0.05 -16.43 -26.16
CA GLU A 85 -1.29 -16.58 -25.62
C GLU A 85 -1.21 -16.99 -24.14
N LEU A 86 -1.83 -16.19 -23.27
CA LEU A 86 -1.77 -16.35 -21.83
C LEU A 86 -3.17 -16.44 -21.24
N ARG A 87 -3.34 -17.36 -20.28
CA ARG A 87 -4.56 -17.42 -19.48
C ARG A 87 -4.51 -16.31 -18.45
N THR A 88 -5.36 -15.30 -18.64
CA THR A 88 -5.50 -14.18 -17.72
C THR A 88 -6.94 -14.17 -17.19
N PRO A 89 -7.18 -14.59 -15.94
CA PRO A 89 -8.52 -14.59 -15.35
C PRO A 89 -9.09 -13.17 -15.27
N GLN A 90 -10.40 -13.02 -15.53
CA GLN A 90 -11.11 -11.75 -15.31
C GLN A 90 -11.15 -11.36 -13.82
N THR A 91 -10.97 -12.34 -12.92
CA THR A 91 -10.88 -12.16 -11.47
C THR A 91 -9.56 -11.55 -11.01
N LEU A 92 -8.54 -11.48 -11.87
CA LEU A 92 -7.18 -11.07 -11.51
C LEU A 92 -7.12 -9.77 -10.66
N PRO A 93 -7.92 -8.71 -10.94
CA PRO A 93 -7.92 -7.53 -10.07
C PRO A 93 -8.37 -7.81 -8.63
N ALA A 94 -9.41 -8.62 -8.45
CA ALA A 94 -9.89 -9.02 -7.12
C ALA A 94 -8.92 -9.99 -6.42
N ASP A 95 -8.29 -10.89 -7.19
CA ASP A 95 -7.30 -11.83 -6.68
C ASP A 95 -6.06 -11.09 -6.14
N ILE A 96 -5.61 -10.05 -6.84
CA ILE A 96 -4.51 -9.18 -6.38
C ILE A 96 -4.87 -8.47 -5.08
N GLU A 97 -6.07 -7.89 -4.98
CA GLU A 97 -6.50 -7.24 -3.74
C GLU A 97 -6.47 -8.23 -2.57
N THR A 98 -6.97 -9.46 -2.79
CA THR A 98 -6.94 -10.54 -1.79
C THR A 98 -5.50 -10.84 -1.35
N LEU A 99 -4.55 -10.91 -2.29
CA LEU A 99 -3.13 -11.12 -1.98
C LEU A 99 -2.51 -9.92 -1.23
N LEU A 100 -2.90 -8.69 -1.56
CA LEU A 100 -2.44 -7.48 -0.88
C LEU A 100 -2.97 -7.41 0.55
N VAL A 101 -4.27 -7.66 0.77
CA VAL A 101 -4.88 -7.78 2.10
C VAL A 101 -4.12 -8.81 2.92
N ARG A 102 -3.94 -10.02 2.39
CA ARG A 102 -3.18 -11.08 3.07
C ARG A 102 -1.76 -10.62 3.43
N SER A 103 -1.07 -9.94 2.52
CA SER A 103 0.28 -9.41 2.75
C SER A 103 0.32 -8.42 3.93
N VAL A 104 -0.69 -7.54 4.04
CA VAL A 104 -0.82 -6.59 5.16
C VAL A 104 -1.14 -7.32 6.46
N THR A 105 -2.12 -8.24 6.45
CA THR A 105 -2.50 -9.06 7.61
C THR A 105 -1.33 -9.88 8.14
N GLU A 106 -0.55 -10.53 7.26
CA GLU A 106 0.65 -11.29 7.66
C GLU A 106 1.72 -10.39 8.31
N ALA A 107 1.93 -9.17 7.79
CA ALA A 107 2.87 -8.23 8.39
C ALA A 107 2.41 -7.75 9.77
N LEU A 108 1.11 -7.49 9.93
CA LEU A 108 0.53 -7.15 11.22
C LEU A 108 0.66 -8.30 12.23
N GLY A 109 0.43 -9.54 11.81
CA GLY A 109 0.62 -10.72 12.64
C GLY A 109 2.07 -10.93 13.08
N ILE A 110 3.05 -10.62 12.21
CA ILE A 110 4.48 -10.63 12.58
C ILE A 110 4.76 -9.57 13.66
N ALA A 111 4.25 -8.34 13.48
CA ALA A 111 4.41 -7.27 14.46
C ALA A 111 3.76 -7.62 15.82
N ALA A 112 2.59 -8.27 15.79
CA ALA A 112 1.90 -8.73 16.99
C ALA A 112 2.70 -9.81 17.73
N LYS A 113 3.26 -10.79 17.00
CA LYS A 113 4.16 -11.81 17.57
C LYS A 113 5.43 -11.23 18.17
N ALA A 114 5.91 -10.11 17.63
CA ALA A 114 7.04 -9.37 18.17
C ALA A 114 6.70 -8.50 19.40
N GLY A 115 5.45 -8.49 19.87
CA GLY A 115 5.00 -7.65 20.99
C GLY A 115 4.87 -6.17 20.62
N GLN A 116 4.84 -5.83 19.33
CA GLN A 116 4.85 -4.45 18.83
C GLN A 116 3.46 -3.93 18.45
N VAL A 117 2.39 -4.61 18.91
CA VAL A 117 1.00 -4.23 18.64
C VAL A 117 0.20 -4.21 19.92
N VAL A 118 -0.56 -3.12 20.11
CA VAL A 118 -1.67 -3.05 21.08
C VAL A 118 -3.00 -3.01 20.34
N ALA A 119 -4.05 -3.58 20.94
CA ALA A 119 -5.36 -3.67 20.31
C ALA A 119 -6.49 -3.50 21.34
N GLY A 120 -7.56 -2.85 20.91
CA GLY A 120 -8.69 -2.41 21.72
C GLY A 120 -8.59 -0.92 22.08
N PHE A 121 -9.75 -0.26 22.14
CA PHE A 121 -9.87 1.20 22.33
C PHE A 121 -9.03 1.72 23.50
N GLY A 122 -9.25 1.21 24.72
CA GLY A 122 -8.57 1.70 25.92
C GLY A 122 -7.04 1.50 25.88
N LYS A 123 -6.57 0.36 25.35
CA LYS A 123 -5.12 0.10 25.23
C LYS A 123 -4.46 1.02 24.22
N VAL A 124 -5.13 1.28 23.10
CA VAL A 124 -4.66 2.22 22.08
C VAL A 124 -4.67 3.65 22.64
N GLU A 125 -5.71 4.03 23.38
CA GLU A 125 -5.79 5.33 24.04
C GLU A 125 -4.62 5.53 25.03
N SER A 126 -4.36 4.56 25.90
CA SER A 126 -3.22 4.59 26.82
C SER A 126 -1.88 4.73 26.09
N ALA A 127 -1.64 3.90 25.07
CA ALA A 127 -0.40 3.95 24.29
C ALA A 127 -0.21 5.28 23.55
N LEU A 128 -1.31 5.88 23.06
CA LEU A 128 -1.28 7.22 22.48
C LEU A 128 -0.85 8.24 23.54
N ARG A 129 -1.47 8.25 24.73
CA ARG A 129 -1.12 9.16 25.83
C ARG A 129 0.34 9.01 26.29
N GLU A 130 0.85 7.79 26.29
CA GLU A 130 2.25 7.48 26.61
C GLU A 130 3.24 7.87 25.50
N GLY A 131 2.75 8.22 24.31
CA GLY A 131 3.59 8.63 23.20
C GLY A 131 4.37 7.48 22.53
N THR A 132 3.96 6.23 22.71
CA THR A 132 4.67 5.03 22.19
C THR A 132 4.19 4.53 20.83
N VAL A 133 3.10 5.11 20.31
CA VAL A 133 2.49 4.73 19.03
C VAL A 133 3.24 5.32 17.83
N GLU A 134 3.55 4.48 16.84
CA GLU A 134 4.12 4.88 15.53
C GLU A 134 3.10 4.73 14.39
N VAL A 135 2.08 3.88 14.52
CA VAL A 135 1.00 3.76 13.53
C VAL A 135 -0.32 3.51 14.25
N LEU A 136 -1.35 4.27 13.89
CA LEU A 136 -2.72 4.04 14.34
C LEU A 136 -3.47 3.22 13.29
N ILE A 137 -4.20 2.20 13.72
CA ILE A 137 -4.96 1.31 12.83
C ILE A 137 -6.42 1.31 13.26
N HIS A 138 -7.30 1.50 12.30
CA HIS A 138 -8.73 1.41 12.47
C HIS A 138 -9.32 0.44 11.48
N ALA A 139 -10.27 -0.36 11.92
CA ALA A 139 -11.11 -1.14 11.04
C ALA A 139 -11.89 -0.20 10.11
N SER A 140 -11.93 -0.49 8.82
CA SER A 140 -12.68 0.32 7.82
C SER A 140 -14.18 0.36 8.10
N ASP A 141 -14.68 -0.67 8.77
CA ASP A 141 -16.06 -0.88 9.24
C ASP A 141 -16.25 -0.50 10.72
N GLY A 142 -15.28 0.20 11.31
CA GLY A 142 -15.34 0.68 12.69
C GLY A 142 -16.33 1.83 12.88
N ALA A 143 -16.91 1.93 14.09
CA ALA A 143 -17.81 3.02 14.42
C ALA A 143 -17.09 4.38 14.39
N ALA A 144 -17.72 5.38 13.74
CA ALA A 144 -17.13 6.70 13.54
C ALA A 144 -16.78 7.43 14.84
N ASP A 145 -17.54 7.25 15.91
CA ASP A 145 -17.28 7.89 17.21
C ASP A 145 -15.95 7.43 17.83
N GLY A 146 -15.69 6.11 17.83
CA GLY A 146 -14.44 5.54 18.34
C GLY A 146 -13.22 5.99 17.54
N ILE A 147 -13.36 5.98 16.20
CA ILE A 147 -12.33 6.48 15.27
C ILE A 147 -12.01 7.96 15.56
N ARG A 148 -13.04 8.83 15.58
CA ARG A 148 -12.86 10.26 15.83
C ARG A 148 -12.13 10.54 17.16
N LYS A 149 -12.49 9.84 18.23
CA LYS A 149 -11.87 10.00 19.56
C LYS A 149 -10.37 9.70 19.53
N LEU A 150 -9.96 8.59 18.92
CA LEU A 150 -8.55 8.21 18.84
C LEU A 150 -7.77 9.10 17.86
N ASP A 151 -8.38 9.49 16.74
CA ASP A 151 -7.79 10.45 15.79
C ASP A 151 -7.50 11.81 16.43
N MET A 152 -8.44 12.35 17.22
CA MET A 152 -8.24 13.60 17.95
C MET A 152 -7.05 13.50 18.91
N LEU A 153 -6.94 12.39 19.65
CA LEU A 153 -5.84 12.16 20.57
C LEU A 153 -4.49 12.02 19.84
N ALA A 154 -4.45 11.29 18.71
CA ALA A 154 -3.25 11.15 17.90
C ALA A 154 -2.75 12.51 17.36
N ARG A 155 -3.67 13.40 16.96
CA ARG A 155 -3.35 14.77 16.51
C ARG A 155 -2.84 15.66 17.64
N GLN A 156 -3.45 15.61 18.82
CA GLN A 156 -2.99 16.36 20.00
C GLN A 156 -1.55 15.99 20.37
N ASN A 157 -1.23 14.70 20.32
CA ASN A 157 0.13 14.23 20.60
C ASN A 157 1.15 14.67 19.55
N ALA A 158 0.76 14.86 18.28
CA ALA A 158 1.67 15.39 17.27
C ALA A 158 2.17 16.81 17.64
N GLY A 159 1.29 17.66 18.21
CA GLY A 159 1.67 18.98 18.71
C GLY A 159 2.65 18.94 19.89
N ASN A 160 2.59 17.88 20.71
CA ASN A 160 3.45 17.70 21.88
C ASN A 160 4.74 16.89 21.58
N ARG A 161 4.83 16.24 20.41
CA ARG A 161 5.98 15.41 20.00
C ARG A 161 7.14 16.19 19.34
N GLY A 162 7.08 17.52 19.34
CA GLY A 162 8.08 18.36 18.69
C GLY A 162 8.08 18.19 17.16
N ALA A 163 9.25 18.13 16.52
CA ALA A 163 9.40 18.04 15.07
C ALA A 163 9.11 16.64 14.47
N LYS A 164 8.54 15.69 15.23
CA LYS A 164 8.19 14.37 14.68
C LYS A 164 7.00 14.49 13.72
N PRO A 165 7.00 13.73 12.61
CA PRO A 165 5.85 13.67 11.71
C PRO A 165 4.60 13.14 12.43
N PRO A 166 3.40 13.52 11.94
CA PRO A 166 2.14 13.03 12.49
C PRO A 166 2.07 11.50 12.42
N ILE A 167 1.37 10.89 13.38
CA ILE A 167 1.17 9.44 13.42
C ILE A 167 0.35 9.03 12.18
N PRO A 168 0.87 8.16 11.29
CA PRO A 168 0.11 7.65 10.17
C PRO A 168 -1.09 6.83 10.66
N VAL A 169 -2.24 7.04 10.02
CA VAL A 169 -3.49 6.31 10.29
C VAL A 169 -3.77 5.38 9.11
N VAL A 170 -4.01 4.10 9.40
CA VAL A 170 -4.34 3.07 8.41
C VAL A 170 -5.76 2.57 8.65
N THR A 171 -6.62 2.76 7.65
CA THR A 171 -8.03 2.31 7.63
C THR A 171 -8.28 1.23 6.57
N ALA A 172 -7.22 0.59 6.09
CA ALA A 172 -7.27 -0.31 4.94
C ALA A 172 -7.70 -1.74 5.25
N LEU A 173 -8.00 -2.10 6.51
CA LEU A 173 -8.43 -3.45 6.87
C LEU A 173 -9.81 -3.43 7.50
N LYS A 174 -10.63 -4.44 7.23
CA LYS A 174 -11.89 -4.69 7.96
C LYS A 174 -11.60 -5.30 9.34
N SER A 175 -12.58 -5.21 10.23
CA SER A 175 -12.55 -5.82 11.56
C SER A 175 -12.17 -7.31 11.53
N ILE A 176 -12.77 -8.08 10.61
CA ILE A 176 -12.46 -9.51 10.43
C ILE A 176 -11.01 -9.79 10.00
N GLU A 177 -10.40 -8.87 9.23
CA GLU A 177 -9.01 -9.01 8.79
C GLU A 177 -8.05 -8.67 9.93
N LEU A 178 -8.42 -7.72 10.80
CA LEU A 178 -7.69 -7.40 12.04
C LEU A 178 -7.77 -8.55 13.05
N ASP A 179 -8.96 -9.14 13.21
CA ASP A 179 -9.20 -10.31 14.06
C ASP A 179 -8.28 -11.47 13.67
N LEU A 180 -8.24 -11.78 12.37
CA LEU A 180 -7.36 -12.80 11.82
C LEU A 180 -5.87 -12.48 12.07
N ALA A 181 -5.45 -11.23 11.83
CA ALA A 181 -4.05 -10.83 12.01
C ALA A 181 -3.58 -10.96 13.47
N LEU A 182 -4.45 -10.58 14.40
CA LEU A 182 -4.11 -10.44 15.81
C LEU A 182 -4.51 -11.64 16.65
N THR A 183 -5.17 -12.64 16.05
CA THR A 183 -5.70 -13.83 16.74
C THR A 183 -6.58 -13.41 17.91
N ARG A 184 -7.47 -12.45 17.66
CA ARG A 184 -8.44 -11.88 18.61
C ARG A 184 -9.78 -11.72 17.91
N SER A 185 -10.82 -11.42 18.67
CA SER A 185 -12.16 -11.14 18.15
C SER A 185 -12.54 -9.68 18.39
N ASN A 186 -13.33 -9.11 17.47
CA ASN A 186 -13.92 -7.77 17.55
C ASN A 186 -12.88 -6.64 17.68
N VAL A 187 -11.75 -6.76 16.99
CA VAL A 187 -10.73 -5.72 16.93
C VAL A 187 -11.19 -4.62 15.96
N ILE A 188 -11.56 -3.48 16.54
CA ILE A 188 -11.85 -2.24 15.79
C ILE A 188 -10.65 -1.31 15.72
N HIS A 189 -9.84 -1.26 16.78
CA HIS A 189 -8.70 -0.35 16.88
C HIS A 189 -7.45 -1.12 17.30
N ALA A 190 -6.34 -0.81 16.64
CA ALA A 190 -5.02 -1.30 17.01
C ALA A 190 -3.98 -0.20 16.81
N ALA A 191 -2.81 -0.37 17.39
CA ALA A 191 -1.69 0.53 17.18
C ALA A 191 -0.39 -0.27 17.12
N LEU A 192 0.50 0.13 16.20
CA LEU A 192 1.88 -0.35 16.18
C LEU A 192 2.73 0.55 17.07
N LEU A 193 3.52 -0.08 17.92
CA LEU A 193 4.51 0.58 18.75
C LEU A 193 5.82 0.77 17.97
N ALA A 194 6.77 1.50 18.57
CA ALA A 194 8.09 1.70 17.98
C ALA A 194 8.80 0.37 17.67
N GLY A 195 9.22 0.18 16.42
CA GLY A 195 9.88 -1.06 16.00
C GLY A 195 10.09 -1.22 14.50
N PRO A 196 10.99 -2.14 14.08
CA PRO A 196 11.25 -2.40 12.66
C PRO A 196 10.05 -3.01 11.91
N ALA A 197 9.16 -3.72 12.60
CA ALA A 197 7.98 -4.34 11.95
C ALA A 197 6.98 -3.29 11.43
N SER A 198 6.92 -2.12 12.06
CA SER A 198 6.01 -1.02 11.70
C SER A 198 6.27 -0.50 10.29
N ARG A 199 7.55 -0.41 9.88
CA ARG A 199 7.92 -0.02 8.51
C ARG A 199 7.45 -1.01 7.46
N SER A 200 7.58 -2.32 7.75
CA SER A 200 7.13 -3.35 6.81
C SER A 200 5.61 -3.38 6.67
N PHE A 201 4.88 -3.19 7.77
CA PHE A 201 3.43 -3.06 7.76
C PHE A 201 2.97 -1.83 6.96
N LEU A 202 3.57 -0.66 7.21
CA LEU A 202 3.22 0.59 6.51
C LEU A 202 3.44 0.47 5.00
N SER A 203 4.59 -0.03 4.56
CA SER A 203 4.89 -0.20 3.13
C SER A 203 3.87 -1.10 2.42
N ARG A 204 3.45 -2.20 3.05
CA ARG A 204 2.42 -3.09 2.49
C ARG A 204 1.03 -2.45 2.51
N SER A 205 0.72 -1.71 3.57
CA SER A 205 -0.57 -1.00 3.71
C SER A 205 -0.70 0.09 2.65
N GLN A 206 0.38 0.83 2.37
CA GLN A 206 0.41 1.85 1.33
C GLN A 206 0.12 1.26 -0.06
N MET A 207 0.71 0.11 -0.38
CA MET A 207 0.42 -0.60 -1.64
C MET A 207 -1.06 -1.02 -1.75
N LEU A 208 -1.66 -1.51 -0.65
CA LEU A 208 -3.09 -1.86 -0.63
C LEU A 208 -3.99 -0.62 -0.80
N VAL A 209 -3.68 0.46 -0.08
CA VAL A 209 -4.40 1.73 -0.18
C VAL A 209 -4.30 2.26 -1.60
N GLN A 210 -3.11 2.30 -2.18
CA GLN A 210 -2.91 2.75 -3.55
C GLN A 210 -3.71 1.89 -4.54
N TYR A 211 -3.68 0.57 -4.38
CA TYR A 211 -4.43 -0.34 -5.24
C TYR A 211 -5.93 -0.08 -5.26
N ARG A 212 -6.49 0.35 -4.11
CA ARG A 212 -7.90 0.70 -3.94
C ARG A 212 -8.25 2.12 -4.34
N MET A 213 -7.40 3.10 -4.02
CA MET A 213 -7.69 4.53 -4.13
C MET A 213 -7.24 5.15 -5.46
N ALA A 214 -6.29 4.54 -6.17
CA ALA A 214 -5.90 4.99 -7.51
C ALA A 214 -7.05 4.87 -8.55
N ASP A 215 -8.21 4.40 -8.11
CA ASP A 215 -9.47 4.38 -8.83
C ASP A 215 -10.24 5.71 -8.73
N ASP A 216 -9.97 6.55 -7.71
CA ASP A 216 -10.68 7.82 -7.44
C ASP A 216 -10.07 9.03 -8.18
N ASP A 217 -8.75 9.01 -8.41
CA ASP A 217 -7.97 10.14 -8.97
C ASP A 217 -8.34 10.48 -10.43
N LYS A 218 -8.96 9.56 -11.17
CA LYS A 218 -9.34 9.76 -12.59
C LYS A 218 -10.74 10.32 -12.79
N THR A 219 -11.51 10.51 -11.72
CA THR A 219 -12.84 11.12 -11.79
C THR A 219 -12.76 12.66 -11.84
N ALA A 220 -11.60 13.24 -11.49
CA ALA A 220 -11.40 14.70 -11.45
C ALA A 220 -10.95 15.33 -12.79
N GLU A 221 -10.48 14.56 -13.77
CA GLU A 221 -9.92 15.10 -15.03
C GLU A 221 -10.82 14.93 -16.27
N LYS A 222 -12.08 14.52 -16.11
CA LYS A 222 -13.01 14.32 -17.25
C LYS A 222 -14.19 15.30 -17.34
N HIS A 223 -14.08 16.48 -16.74
CA HIS A 223 -14.99 17.59 -17.05
C HIS A 223 -14.19 18.86 -17.34
N GLY A 224 -14.14 19.26 -18.61
CA GLY A 224 -13.72 20.60 -18.98
C GLY A 224 -12.81 20.73 -20.19
N GLN A 225 -13.14 20.10 -21.31
CA GLN A 225 -12.76 20.63 -22.64
C GLN A 225 -13.92 20.43 -23.62
N ASP A 226 -14.95 21.25 -23.44
CA ASP A 226 -15.81 21.71 -24.52
C ASP A 226 -15.67 23.24 -24.53
N PHE A 227 -15.09 23.79 -25.60
CA PHE A 227 -15.39 25.05 -26.30
C PHE A 227 -14.31 25.32 -27.35
#